data_AF-A0A653M9C1-F1
#
_entry.id   AF-A0A653M9C1-F1
#
_cell.length_a   1.000
_cell.length_b   1.000
_cell.length_c   1.000
_cell.angle_alpha   90.00
_cell.angle_beta   90.00
_cell.angle_gamma   90.00
#
_symmetry.space_group_name_H-M   'P 1'
#
loop_
_entity.id
_entity.type
_entity.pdbx_description
1 polymer ?
#
loop_
_entity_poly.entity_id
_entity_poly.type
_entity_poly.pdbx_seq_one_letter_code
_entity_poly.pdbx_strand_id
1 'polypeptide(L)'
;MIVVVDVAKWLFVQKKEADEASVPTILVEKDREGATWFTSMKILFQLKKWTGRRRFVPLLLCDEHTYRSYEVFHVDAVPSLALLDGGRTLLVDNKRDESFDVVIRESGLETEKSILLFALQYIEQMTNESVVFAGDESIEATRIVPTALLDKADRLESGRRLFKWMHDEDLRKENQHD
;
A
#
# COMPACT_ATOMS: atom_id res chain seq x y z
N MET A 1 -13.13 4.79 4.20
CA MET A 1 -12.32 4.73 2.95
C MET A 1 -11.04 4.01 3.27
N ILE A 2 -10.73 2.94 2.58
CA ILE A 2 -9.43 2.27 2.68
C ILE A 2 -8.61 2.61 1.45
N VAL A 3 -7.33 2.92 1.61
CA VAL A 3 -6.42 3.17 0.50
C VAL A 3 -5.43 2.03 0.38
N VAL A 4 -5.45 1.35 -0.76
CA VAL A 4 -4.50 0.31 -1.13
C VAL A 4 -3.38 0.96 -1.93
N VAL A 5 -2.14 0.85 -1.47
CA VAL A 5 -1.00 1.62 -2.01
C VAL A 5 0.10 0.70 -2.48
N ASP A 6 0.48 0.80 -3.75
CA ASP A 6 1.74 0.23 -4.24
C ASP A 6 2.90 0.99 -3.60
N VAL A 7 3.47 0.41 -2.55
CA VAL A 7 4.44 1.11 -1.70
C VAL A 7 5.77 1.34 -2.40
N ALA A 8 6.15 0.44 -3.31
CA ALA A 8 7.36 0.61 -4.12
C ALA A 8 7.22 1.79 -5.09
N LYS A 9 6.03 1.99 -5.66
CA LYS A 9 5.80 3.10 -6.60
C LYS A 9 5.56 4.44 -5.89
N TRP A 10 4.92 4.44 -4.73
CA TRP A 10 4.43 5.67 -4.10
C TRP A 10 5.22 6.13 -2.88
N LEU A 11 5.86 5.24 -2.13
CA LEU A 11 6.33 5.55 -0.77
C LEU A 11 7.79 5.23 -0.51
N PHE A 12 8.29 4.17 -1.14
CA PHE A 12 9.60 3.61 -0.87
C PHE A 12 10.54 3.88 -2.04
N VAL A 13 11.78 4.21 -1.69
CA VAL A 13 12.87 4.49 -2.61
C VAL A 13 13.99 3.47 -2.40
N GLN A 14 14.70 3.14 -3.47
CA GLN A 14 15.86 2.27 -3.37
C GLN A 14 17.05 3.05 -2.81
N LYS A 15 18.08 2.32 -2.34
CA LYS A 15 19.28 2.91 -1.72
C LYS A 15 19.87 4.09 -2.48
N LYS A 16 20.05 3.99 -3.80
CA LYS A 16 20.63 5.07 -4.61
C LYS A 16 19.81 6.37 -4.50
N GLU A 17 18.48 6.26 -4.63
CA GLU A 17 17.58 7.40 -4.50
C GLU A 17 17.53 7.92 -3.06
N ALA A 18 17.68 7.04 -2.07
CA ALA A 18 17.77 7.41 -0.66
C ALA A 18 19.04 8.23 -0.36
N ASP A 19 20.18 7.81 -0.91
CA ASP A 19 21.48 8.50 -0.79
C ASP A 19 21.47 9.87 -1.50
N GLU A 20 20.71 10.00 -2.60
CA GLU A 20 20.54 11.23 -3.38
C GLU A 20 19.40 12.13 -2.86
N ALA A 21 18.60 11.66 -1.90
CA ALA A 21 17.43 12.39 -1.41
C ALA A 21 17.81 13.67 -0.66
N SER A 22 17.02 14.74 -0.88
CA SER A 22 17.18 16.01 -0.18
C SER A 22 16.73 15.98 1.29
N VAL A 23 16.13 14.87 1.74
CA VAL A 23 15.61 14.68 3.09
C VAL A 23 16.14 13.39 3.70
N PRO A 24 16.33 13.33 5.03
CA PRO A 24 16.75 12.10 5.70
C PRO A 24 15.78 10.95 5.45
N THR A 25 16.33 9.82 5.04
CA THR A 25 15.62 8.57 4.85
C THR A 25 15.98 7.55 5.91
N ILE A 26 15.07 6.62 6.16
CA ILE A 26 15.21 5.51 7.09
C ILE A 26 15.01 4.19 6.35
N LEU A 27 15.71 3.17 6.82
CA LEU A 27 15.58 1.81 6.31
C LEU A 27 14.20 1.24 6.67
N VAL A 28 13.50 0.65 5.70
CA VAL A 28 12.19 0.01 5.94
C VAL A 28 12.15 -1.47 5.58
N GLU A 29 13.06 -1.91 4.71
CA GLU A 29 13.29 -3.32 4.40
C GLU A 29 14.78 -3.64 4.49
N LYS A 30 15.10 -4.69 5.25
CA LYS A 30 16.43 -5.29 5.26
C LYS A 30 16.33 -6.77 4.94
N ASP A 31 16.75 -7.14 3.74
CA ASP A 31 16.83 -8.54 3.33
C ASP A 31 18.19 -9.16 3.70
N ARG A 32 18.45 -10.38 3.21
CA ARG A 32 19.72 -11.09 3.45
C ARG A 32 20.91 -10.49 2.69
N GLU A 33 20.66 -9.77 1.61
CA GLU A 33 21.66 -9.08 0.78
C GLU A 33 21.96 -7.67 1.30
N GLY A 34 21.05 -7.10 2.09
CA GLY A 34 21.27 -5.90 2.87
C GLY A 34 20.07 -4.96 2.90
N ALA A 35 20.38 -3.67 2.95
CA ALA A 35 19.39 -2.60 3.02
C ALA A 35 18.87 -2.25 1.61
N THR A 36 17.58 -2.47 1.37
CA THR A 36 17.02 -2.45 0.01
C THR A 36 16.02 -1.31 -0.18
N TRP A 37 15.03 -1.17 0.70
CA TRP A 37 14.04 -0.08 0.65
C TRP A 37 14.16 0.93 1.78
N PHE A 38 13.92 2.19 1.43
CA PHE A 38 13.98 3.32 2.34
C PHE A 38 12.75 4.20 2.19
N THR A 39 12.44 5.00 3.21
CA THR A 39 11.43 6.05 3.13
C THR A 39 11.81 7.26 3.98
N SER A 40 11.09 8.38 3.87
CA SER A 40 11.33 9.52 4.76
C SER A 40 10.64 9.33 6.11
N MET A 41 11.18 9.93 7.18
CA MET A 41 10.52 9.92 8.50
C MET A 41 9.08 10.48 8.42
N LYS A 42 8.84 11.49 7.58
CA LYS A 42 7.52 12.08 7.41
C LYS A 42 6.51 11.09 6.84
N ILE A 43 6.92 10.30 5.85
CA ILE A 43 6.11 9.20 5.31
C ILE A 43 5.87 8.15 6.39
N LEU A 44 6.90 7.75 7.14
CA LEU A 44 6.73 6.78 8.22
C LEU A 44 5.67 7.22 9.25
N PHE A 45 5.71 8.48 9.70
CA PHE A 45 4.70 8.98 10.64
C PHE A 45 3.28 8.93 10.07
N GLN A 46 3.11 9.22 8.77
CA GLN A 46 1.82 9.08 8.13
C GLN A 46 1.40 7.62 8.01
N LEU A 47 2.31 6.71 7.65
CA LEU A 47 2.05 5.27 7.65
C LEU A 47 1.51 4.81 9.01
N LYS A 48 2.22 5.13 10.10
CA LYS A 48 1.77 4.81 11.47
C LYS A 48 0.36 5.31 11.76
N LYS A 49 0.06 6.55 11.38
CA LYS A 49 -1.26 7.17 11.57
C LYS A 49 -2.35 6.40 10.80
N TRP A 50 -2.12 6.11 9.52
CA TRP A 50 -3.16 5.55 8.66
C TRP A 50 -3.34 4.04 8.83
N THR A 51 -2.28 3.30 9.16
CA THR A 51 -2.39 1.89 9.56
C THR A 51 -3.09 1.75 10.90
N GLY A 52 -2.78 2.61 11.88
CA GLY A 52 -3.47 2.66 13.18
C GLY A 52 -4.97 2.95 13.07
N ARG A 53 -5.40 3.64 12.00
CA ARG A 53 -6.82 3.88 11.70
C ARG A 53 -7.46 2.78 10.83
N ARG A 54 -6.71 1.75 10.42
CA ARG A 54 -7.15 0.71 9.47
C ARG A 54 -7.61 1.27 8.11
N ARG A 55 -6.93 2.32 7.65
CA ARG A 55 -7.26 3.07 6.42
C ARG A 55 -6.19 2.92 5.33
N PHE A 56 -5.16 2.13 5.60
CA PHE A 56 -4.03 1.90 4.70
C PHE A 56 -3.76 0.40 4.55
N VAL A 57 -3.59 -0.06 3.32
CA VAL A 57 -3.23 -1.42 2.95
C VAL A 57 -2.03 -1.37 2.01
N PRO A 58 -0.85 -1.88 2.39
CA PRO A 58 0.26 -1.94 1.46
C PRO A 58 0.01 -3.04 0.42
N LEU A 59 0.30 -2.70 -0.84
CA LEU A 59 0.47 -3.64 -1.94
C LEU A 59 1.97 -3.81 -2.19
N LEU A 60 2.44 -5.04 -2.14
CA LEU A 60 3.81 -5.43 -2.46
C LEU A 60 3.82 -6.51 -3.55
N LEU A 61 4.87 -6.50 -4.37
CA LEU A 61 5.11 -7.56 -5.37
C LEU A 61 5.82 -8.79 -4.80
N CYS A 62 6.29 -8.71 -3.55
CA CYS A 62 7.02 -9.78 -2.90
C CYS A 62 6.09 -10.84 -2.31
N ASP A 63 6.66 -12.02 -2.03
CA ASP A 63 5.96 -13.11 -1.33
C ASP A 63 5.91 -12.90 0.19
N GLU A 64 5.23 -13.80 0.90
CA GLU A 64 5.13 -13.78 2.37
C GLU A 64 6.49 -13.92 3.05
N HIS A 65 7.43 -14.66 2.46
CA HIS A 65 8.75 -14.84 3.06
C HIS A 65 9.52 -13.52 3.08
N THR A 66 9.55 -12.84 1.94
CA THR A 66 10.24 -11.57 1.73
C THR A 66 9.52 -10.44 2.46
N TYR A 67 8.19 -10.49 2.57
CA TYR A 67 7.42 -9.52 3.33
C TYR A 67 7.91 -9.38 4.78
N ARG A 68 8.41 -10.46 5.40
CA ARG A 68 8.95 -10.43 6.78
C ARG A 68 10.19 -9.54 6.93
N SER A 69 10.89 -9.25 5.83
CA SER A 69 12.02 -8.32 5.80
C SER A 69 11.60 -6.85 5.89
N TYR A 70 10.32 -6.53 5.65
CA TYR A 70 9.77 -5.18 5.80
C TYR A 70 9.45 -4.90 7.27
N GLU A 71 10.49 -4.61 8.06
CA GLU A 71 10.37 -4.34 9.50
C GLU A 71 9.34 -3.24 9.80
N VAL A 72 9.20 -2.26 8.90
CA VAL A 72 8.21 -1.18 9.02
C VAL A 72 6.78 -1.69 9.21
N PHE A 73 6.39 -2.79 8.55
CA PHE A 73 5.04 -3.35 8.63
C PHE A 73 4.88 -4.38 9.75
N HIS A 74 5.93 -4.62 10.54
CA HIS A 74 5.92 -5.56 11.66
C HIS A 74 6.13 -4.88 13.01
N VAL A 75 6.77 -3.70 13.02
CA VAL A 75 7.13 -2.97 14.24
C VAL A 75 6.44 -1.62 14.31
N ASP A 76 6.55 -0.83 13.23
CA ASP A 76 6.26 0.59 13.29
C ASP A 76 4.83 0.91 12.84
N ALA A 77 4.43 0.40 11.68
CA ALA A 77 3.19 0.70 10.99
C ALA A 77 2.50 -0.61 10.58
N VAL A 78 2.18 -1.45 11.56
CA VAL A 78 1.55 -2.77 11.36
C VAL A 78 0.17 -2.60 10.71
N PRO A 79 -0.03 -3.05 9.46
CA PRO A 79 -1.31 -2.91 8.78
C PRO A 79 -2.26 -4.05 9.20
N SER A 80 -3.57 -3.77 9.26
CA SER A 80 -4.57 -4.82 9.50
C SER A 80 -4.77 -5.73 8.29
N LEU A 81 -4.48 -5.22 7.09
CA LEU A 81 -4.54 -5.96 5.83
C LEU A 81 -3.29 -5.66 5.01
N ALA A 82 -2.75 -6.64 4.30
CA ALA A 82 -1.67 -6.44 3.32
C ALA A 82 -1.91 -7.30 2.07
N LEU A 83 -1.63 -6.75 0.90
CA LEU A 83 -1.64 -7.49 -0.36
C LEU A 83 -0.20 -7.78 -0.80
N LEU A 84 0.09 -9.06 -1.04
CA LEU A 84 1.39 -9.56 -1.49
C LEU A 84 1.25 -10.20 -2.87
N ASP A 85 2.37 -10.56 -3.50
CA ASP A 85 2.42 -11.24 -4.79
C ASP A 85 1.61 -10.50 -5.90
N GLY A 86 1.61 -9.16 -5.84
CA GLY A 86 0.83 -8.33 -6.76
C GLY A 86 -0.69 -8.43 -6.57
N GLY A 87 -1.15 -8.83 -5.38
CA GLY A 87 -2.57 -9.00 -5.05
C GLY A 87 -3.05 -10.44 -4.99
N ARG A 88 -2.18 -11.44 -5.21
CA ARG A 88 -2.54 -12.87 -5.16
C ARG A 88 -2.66 -13.43 -3.75
N THR A 89 -2.04 -12.76 -2.78
CA THR A 89 -2.04 -13.18 -1.40
C THR A 89 -2.56 -12.04 -0.55
N LEU A 90 -3.61 -12.28 0.23
CA LEU A 90 -4.12 -11.35 1.23
C LEU A 90 -3.69 -11.81 2.61
N LEU A 91 -3.10 -10.90 3.39
CA LEU A 91 -2.88 -11.06 4.81
C LEU A 91 -3.93 -10.27 5.59
N VAL A 92 -4.50 -10.88 6.63
CA VAL A 92 -5.35 -10.26 7.65
C VAL A 92 -4.64 -10.41 8.99
N ASP A 93 -4.35 -9.29 9.65
CA ASP A 93 -3.56 -9.24 10.89
C ASP A 93 -2.24 -10.05 10.81
N ASN A 94 -1.51 -9.88 9.70
CA ASN A 94 -0.28 -10.60 9.36
C ASN A 94 -0.41 -12.14 9.28
N LYS A 95 -1.61 -12.65 9.02
CA LYS A 95 -1.89 -14.05 8.72
C LYS A 95 -2.56 -14.19 7.38
N ARG A 96 -2.24 -15.25 6.65
CA ARG A 96 -2.82 -15.53 5.34
C ARG A 96 -4.33 -15.76 5.45
N ASP A 97 -5.11 -15.12 4.58
CA ASP A 97 -6.54 -15.39 4.43
C ASP A 97 -6.75 -16.58 3.48
N GLU A 98 -6.96 -17.76 4.07
CA GLU A 98 -7.19 -19.00 3.32
C GLU A 98 -8.47 -18.95 2.48
N SER A 99 -9.48 -18.17 2.88
CA SER A 99 -10.72 -18.02 2.10
C SER A 99 -10.42 -17.24 0.82
N PHE A 100 -9.64 -16.16 0.94
CA PHE A 100 -9.17 -15.42 -0.22
C PHE A 100 -8.36 -16.29 -1.18
N ASP A 101 -7.44 -17.12 -0.67
CA ASP A 101 -6.63 -18.04 -1.48
C ASP A 101 -7.49 -19.04 -2.28
N VAL A 102 -8.55 -19.57 -1.67
CA VAL A 102 -9.46 -20.49 -2.34
C VAL A 102 -10.18 -19.76 -3.47
N VAL A 103 -10.77 -18.60 -3.19
CA VAL A 103 -11.59 -17.89 -4.19
C VAL A 103 -10.72 -17.34 -5.33
N ILE A 104 -9.54 -16.79 -5.05
CA ILE A 104 -8.64 -16.31 -6.12
C ILE A 104 -8.18 -17.48 -7.00
N ARG A 105 -7.88 -18.65 -6.43
CA ARG A 105 -7.48 -19.84 -7.20
C ARG A 105 -8.62 -20.36 -8.05
N GLU A 106 -9.85 -20.37 -7.54
CA GLU A 106 -11.04 -20.85 -8.25
C GLU A 106 -11.56 -19.86 -9.31
N SER A 107 -11.21 -18.58 -9.18
CA SER A 107 -11.63 -17.53 -10.12
C SER A 107 -11.09 -17.72 -11.55
N GLY A 108 -10.00 -18.49 -11.73
CA GLY A 108 -9.34 -18.67 -13.03
C GLY A 108 -8.73 -17.40 -13.61
N LEU A 109 -8.51 -16.36 -12.79
CA LEU A 109 -7.93 -15.09 -13.23
C LEU A 109 -6.43 -15.24 -13.52
N GLU A 110 -6.02 -14.91 -14.74
CA GLU A 110 -4.62 -15.09 -15.18
C GLU A 110 -3.83 -13.77 -15.27
N THR A 111 -4.51 -12.63 -15.44
CA THR A 111 -3.82 -11.34 -15.62
C THR A 111 -3.62 -10.62 -14.30
N GLU A 112 -2.48 -9.96 -14.12
CA GLU A 112 -2.16 -9.19 -12.92
C GLU A 112 -3.23 -8.14 -12.62
N LYS A 113 -3.70 -7.43 -13.65
CA LYS A 113 -4.76 -6.42 -13.53
C LYS A 113 -6.07 -7.01 -13.01
N SER A 114 -6.47 -8.18 -13.53
CA SER A 114 -7.70 -8.85 -13.08
C SER A 114 -7.60 -9.37 -11.64
N ILE A 115 -6.43 -9.91 -11.27
CA ILE A 115 -6.16 -10.40 -9.92
C ILE A 115 -6.20 -9.24 -8.93
N LEU A 116 -5.55 -8.13 -9.25
CA LEU A 116 -5.54 -6.96 -8.39
C LEU A 116 -6.94 -6.35 -8.27
N LEU A 117 -7.70 -6.22 -9.36
CA LEU A 117 -9.10 -5.78 -9.30
C LEU A 117 -9.93 -6.66 -8.37
N PHE A 118 -9.79 -7.97 -8.49
CA PHE A 118 -10.47 -8.92 -7.61
C PHE A 118 -10.09 -8.71 -6.15
N ALA A 119 -8.80 -8.55 -5.85
CA ALA A 119 -8.31 -8.31 -4.49
C ALA A 119 -8.89 -7.02 -3.88
N LEU A 120 -8.94 -5.94 -4.66
CA LEU A 120 -9.52 -4.66 -4.23
C LEU A 120 -11.02 -4.80 -3.92
N GLN A 121 -11.77 -5.50 -4.77
CA GLN A 121 -13.19 -5.78 -4.57
C GLN A 121 -13.44 -6.67 -3.36
N TYR A 122 -12.61 -7.70 -3.16
CA TYR A 122 -12.70 -8.58 -2.00
C TYR A 122 -12.50 -7.80 -0.69
N ILE A 123 -11.51 -6.89 -0.64
CA ILE A 123 -11.30 -6.02 0.52
C ILE A 123 -12.52 -5.10 0.74
N GLU A 124 -13.06 -4.49 -0.32
CA GLU A 124 -14.25 -3.63 -0.21
C GLU A 124 -15.45 -4.39 0.36
N GLN A 125 -15.70 -5.62 -0.10
CA GLN A 125 -16.76 -6.48 0.40
C GLN A 125 -16.54 -6.91 1.86
N MET A 126 -15.34 -7.38 2.19
CA MET A 126 -14.98 -7.85 3.52
C MET A 126 -15.05 -6.75 4.57
N THR A 127 -14.67 -5.52 4.21
CA THR A 127 -14.59 -4.39 5.15
C THR A 127 -15.83 -3.51 5.14
N ASN A 128 -16.71 -3.69 4.15
CA ASN A 128 -17.86 -2.81 3.88
C ASN A 128 -17.44 -1.32 3.80
N GLU A 129 -16.25 -1.06 3.27
CA GLU A 129 -15.62 0.25 3.20
C GLU A 129 -15.09 0.50 1.80
N SER A 130 -15.36 1.70 1.26
CA SER A 130 -14.91 2.02 -0.09
C SER A 130 -13.39 1.96 -0.20
N VAL A 131 -12.90 1.19 -1.17
CA VAL A 131 -11.48 1.01 -1.47
C VAL A 131 -11.05 1.97 -2.58
N VAL A 132 -9.91 2.64 -2.38
CA VAL A 132 -9.25 3.47 -3.38
C VAL A 132 -7.85 2.92 -3.63
N PHE A 133 -7.47 2.84 -4.90
CA PHE A 133 -6.18 2.32 -5.31
C PHE A 133 -5.18 3.42 -5.67
N ALA A 134 -3.98 3.36 -5.09
CA ALA A 134 -2.83 4.18 -5.46
C ALA A 134 -1.78 3.29 -6.14
N GLY A 135 -1.89 3.15 -7.46
CA GLY A 135 -0.92 2.48 -8.33
C GLY A 135 -0.58 3.34 -9.55
N ASP A 136 0.16 2.79 -10.53
CA ASP A 136 0.48 3.50 -11.78
C ASP A 136 -0.49 3.20 -12.93
N GLU A 137 -1.25 2.11 -12.84
CA GLU A 137 -2.16 1.66 -13.89
C GLU A 137 -3.62 1.95 -13.56
N SER A 138 -4.37 2.35 -14.58
CA SER A 138 -5.82 2.46 -14.49
C SER A 138 -6.44 1.05 -14.42
N ILE A 139 -6.88 0.65 -13.23
CA ILE A 139 -7.72 -0.54 -13.07
C ILE A 139 -9.16 -0.10 -13.29
N GLU A 140 -9.75 -0.54 -14.40
CA GLU A 140 -11.15 -0.25 -14.71
C GLU A 140 -12.04 -0.73 -13.55
N ALA A 141 -13.04 0.07 -13.19
CA ALA A 141 -13.98 -0.14 -12.09
C ALA A 141 -13.53 0.17 -10.66
N THR A 142 -12.28 0.60 -10.41
CA THR A 142 -11.87 1.03 -9.05
C THR A 142 -11.73 2.54 -8.94
N ARG A 143 -12.03 3.11 -7.77
CA ARG A 143 -11.66 4.50 -7.46
C ARG A 143 -10.13 4.58 -7.38
N ILE A 144 -9.52 5.50 -8.10
CA ILE A 144 -8.05 5.62 -8.17
C ILE A 144 -7.64 6.96 -7.57
N VAL A 145 -6.53 6.97 -6.84
CA VAL A 145 -5.87 8.20 -6.43
C VAL A 145 -5.49 9.00 -7.70
N PRO A 146 -5.73 10.32 -7.74
CA PRO A 146 -5.40 11.12 -8.92
C PRO A 146 -3.94 10.93 -9.35
N THR A 147 -3.73 10.53 -10.60
CA THR A 147 -2.39 10.23 -11.15
C THR A 147 -1.46 11.43 -11.14
N ALA A 148 -1.99 12.66 -11.14
CA ALA A 148 -1.22 13.90 -11.00
C ALA A 148 -0.47 14.02 -9.65
N LEU A 149 -0.83 13.21 -8.65
CA LEU A 149 -0.11 13.15 -7.38
C LEU A 149 1.15 12.28 -7.44
N LEU A 150 1.26 11.40 -8.46
CA LEU A 150 2.42 10.55 -8.67
C LEU A 150 3.50 11.30 -9.45
N ASP A 151 4.63 11.51 -8.80
CA ASP A 151 5.87 12.00 -9.37
C ASP A 151 6.86 10.84 -9.52
N LYS A 152 7.03 10.35 -10.77
CA LYS A 152 7.91 9.20 -11.06
C LYS A 152 9.38 9.50 -10.81
N ALA A 153 9.78 10.77 -10.71
CA ALA A 153 11.15 11.17 -10.42
C ALA A 153 11.38 11.37 -8.91
N ASP A 154 10.33 11.67 -8.14
CA ASP A 154 10.41 11.87 -6.70
C ASP A 154 9.26 11.12 -5.97
N ARG A 155 9.56 9.87 -5.60
CA ARG A 155 8.62 9.03 -4.86
C ARG A 155 8.37 9.55 -3.43
N LEU A 156 9.32 10.26 -2.81
CA LEU A 156 9.10 10.82 -1.48
C LEU A 156 8.11 11.99 -1.52
N GLU A 157 8.18 12.82 -2.56
CA GLU A 157 7.19 13.85 -2.83
C GLU A 157 5.82 13.24 -3.20
N SER A 158 5.81 12.16 -3.98
CA SER A 158 4.59 11.38 -4.28
C SER A 158 3.89 10.91 -3.01
N GLY A 159 4.64 10.30 -2.08
CA GLY A 159 4.12 9.87 -0.79
C GLY A 159 3.58 11.03 0.05
N ARG A 160 4.26 12.18 0.05
CA ARG A 160 3.76 13.39 0.74
C ARG A 160 2.44 13.87 0.15
N ARG A 161 2.33 13.93 -1.18
CA ARG A 161 1.11 14.34 -1.89
C ARG A 161 -0.03 13.37 -1.65
N LEU A 162 0.24 12.06 -1.69
CA LEU A 162 -0.73 11.01 -1.39
C LEU A 162 -1.32 11.17 0.01
N PHE A 163 -0.50 11.27 1.06
CA PHE A 163 -1.03 11.39 2.42
C PHE A 163 -1.75 12.71 2.68
N LYS A 164 -1.35 13.79 2.01
CA LYS A 164 -2.11 15.04 2.04
C LYS A 164 -3.50 14.85 1.42
N TRP A 165 -3.56 14.24 0.24
CA TRP A 165 -4.82 13.94 -0.42
C TRP A 165 -5.72 13.03 0.44
N MET A 166 -5.16 11.96 1.03
CA MET A 166 -5.89 11.08 1.94
C MET A 166 -6.48 11.85 3.13
N HIS A 167 -5.74 12.80 3.69
CA HIS A 167 -6.22 13.64 4.77
C HIS A 167 -7.38 14.55 4.34
N ASP A 168 -7.25 15.19 3.17
CA ASP A 168 -8.29 16.06 2.62
C ASP A 168 -9.58 15.28 2.30
N GLU A 169 -9.48 14.05 1.78
CA GLU A 169 -10.65 13.17 1.55
C GLU A 169 -11.32 12.74 2.85
N ASP A 170 -10.54 12.45 3.90
CA ASP A 170 -11.06 12.05 5.20
C ASP A 170 -11.84 13.20 5.86
N LEU A 171 -11.31 14.43 5.79
CA LEU A 171 -12.01 15.63 6.27
C LEU A 171 -13.31 15.91 5.49
N ARG A 172 -13.34 15.67 4.17
CA ARG A 172 -14.57 15.85 3.38
C ARG A 172 -15.68 14.89 3.80
N LYS A 173 -15.33 13.67 4.20
CA LYS A 173 -16.31 12.69 4.70
C LYS A 173 -16.89 13.10 6.04
N GLU A 174 -16.06 13.60 6.94
CA GLU A 174 -16.52 14.08 8.25
C GLU A 174 -17.51 15.25 8.08
N ASN A 175 -17.24 16.19 7.17
CA ASN A 175 -18.10 17.36 6.92
C ASN A 175 -19.36 17.07 6.08
N GLN A 176 -19.56 15.85 5.57
CA GLN A 176 -20.78 15.44 4.84
C GLN A 176 -21.80 14.72 5.73
N HIS A 177 -21.50 14.58 7.03
CA HIS A 177 -22.37 13.97 8.03
C HIS A 177 -22.93 14.97 9.05
N ASP A 178 -22.75 16.26 8.81
CA ASP A 178 -23.42 17.39 9.49
C ASP A 178 -24.55 17.96 8.61
#